data_AF-A0A1G0K673-F1
#
_entry.id   AF-A0A1G0K673-F1
#
_cell.length_a   1.000
_cell.length_b   1.000
_cell.length_c   1.000
_cell.angle_alpha   90.00
_cell.angle_beta   90.00
_cell.angle_gamma   90.00
#
_symmetry.space_group_name_H-M   'P 1'
#
loop_
_entity.id
_entity.type
_entity.pdbx_description
1 polymer ?
#
loop_
_entity_poly.entity_id
_entity_poly.type
_entity_poly.pdbx_seq_one_letter_code
_entity_poly.pdbx_strand_id
1 'polypeptide(L)'
;MFLTLLIVTFALALFVAFIVVRVFTRPIDSILRRLIADDIHMAWLRYMKFAIYVVGVSSGVRIHELEKYITPNRWQKDAQVVALTTDRWILELYRTVIETLQGSAWLLLVFFVIALIAYVIVRVFELRKKESA
;
A
#
# COMPACT_ATOMS: atom_id res chain seq x y z
N MET A 1 -18.63 19.79 -1.04
CA MET A 1 -17.48 19.83 -1.97
C MET A 1 -16.26 19.15 -1.37
N PHE A 2 -15.65 19.69 -0.30
CA PHE A 2 -14.50 19.05 0.37
C PHE A 2 -14.80 17.66 0.94
N LEU A 3 -15.85 17.53 1.77
CA LEU A 3 -16.23 16.23 2.36
C LEU A 3 -16.56 15.19 1.29
N THR A 4 -17.16 15.62 0.18
CA THR A 4 -17.44 14.74 -0.97
C THR A 4 -16.16 14.21 -1.61
N LEU A 5 -15.18 15.09 -1.86
CA LEU A 5 -13.87 14.69 -2.37
C LEU A 5 -13.17 13.74 -1.39
N LEU A 6 -13.15 14.06 -0.09
CA LEU A 6 -12.54 13.21 0.93
C LEU A 6 -13.17 11.80 1.00
N ILE A 7 -14.50 11.72 0.99
CA ILE A 7 -15.21 10.43 1.01
C ILE A 7 -14.90 9.64 -0.26
N VAL A 8 -14.91 10.29 -1.42
CA VAL A 8 -14.64 9.62 -2.70
C VAL A 8 -13.19 9.17 -2.80
N THR A 9 -12.21 10.00 -2.42
CA THR A 9 -10.79 9.60 -2.42
C THR A 9 -10.52 8.49 -1.41
N PHE A 10 -11.14 8.53 -0.23
CA PHE A 10 -11.04 7.45 0.74
C PHE A 10 -11.63 6.13 0.21
N ALA A 11 -12.84 6.18 -0.37
CA ALA A 11 -13.47 5.00 -0.97
C ALA A 11 -12.65 4.46 -2.15
N LEU A 12 -12.08 5.34 -2.98
CA LEU A 12 -11.24 4.97 -4.11
C LEU A 12 -9.93 4.32 -3.64
N ALA A 13 -9.25 4.90 -2.65
CA ALA A 13 -8.04 4.33 -2.06
C ALA A 13 -8.31 2.95 -1.45
N LEU A 14 -9.43 2.79 -0.72
CA LEU A 14 -9.86 1.50 -0.19
C LEU A 14 -10.12 0.48 -1.30
N PHE A 15 -10.79 0.89 -2.36
CA PHE A 15 -11.09 0.01 -3.49
C PHE A 15 -9.81 -0.44 -4.21
N VAL A 16 -8.87 0.48 -4.45
CA VAL A 16 -7.58 0.14 -5.05
C VAL A 16 -6.78 -0.79 -4.13
N ALA A 17 -6.70 -0.50 -2.83
CA ALA A 17 -6.03 -1.38 -1.86
C ALA A 17 -6.68 -2.77 -1.79
N PHE A 18 -8.01 -2.85 -1.87
CA PHE A 18 -8.75 -4.12 -1.94
C PHE A 18 -8.37 -4.94 -3.18
N ILE A 19 -8.25 -4.29 -4.35
CA ILE A 19 -7.79 -4.95 -5.58
C ILE A 19 -6.37 -5.49 -5.38
N VAL A 20 -5.45 -4.69 -4.84
CA VAL A 20 -4.06 -5.13 -4.57
C VAL A 20 -4.05 -6.34 -3.64
N VAL A 21 -4.79 -6.29 -2.52
CA VAL A 21 -4.90 -7.43 -1.60
C VAL A 21 -5.42 -8.66 -2.31
N ARG A 22 -6.47 -8.54 -3.13
CA ARG A 22 -7.03 -9.67 -3.89
C ARG A 22 -6.02 -10.29 -4.86
N VAL A 23 -5.27 -9.47 -5.59
CA VAL A 23 -4.28 -9.92 -6.56
C VAL A 23 -3.09 -10.59 -5.87
N PHE A 24 -2.58 -10.01 -4.77
CA PHE A 24 -1.35 -10.47 -4.13
C PHE A 24 -1.55 -11.50 -3.02
N THR A 25 -2.79 -11.79 -2.58
CA THR A 25 -3.05 -12.78 -1.51
C THR A 25 -2.44 -14.15 -1.84
N ARG A 26 -2.62 -14.65 -3.07
CA ARG A 26 -2.09 -15.98 -3.45
C ARG A 26 -0.55 -16.01 -3.49
N PRO A 27 0.15 -15.06 -4.15
CA PRO A 27 1.61 -14.97 -4.08
C PRO A 27 2.16 -14.89 -2.65
N ILE A 28 1.58 -14.03 -1.80
CA ILE A 28 2.03 -13.84 -0.42
C ILE A 28 1.85 -15.13 0.38
N ASP A 29 0.69 -15.78 0.28
CA ASP A 29 0.41 -17.04 0.99
C ASP A 29 1.40 -18.14 0.59
N SER A 30 1.67 -18.29 -0.71
CA SER A 30 2.62 -19.28 -1.22
C SER A 30 4.04 -19.07 -0.67
N ILE A 31 4.47 -17.83 -0.52
CA ILE A 31 5.79 -17.50 0.03
C ILE A 31 5.82 -17.77 1.53
N LEU A 32 4.81 -17.30 2.26
CA LEU A 32 4.75 -17.45 3.72
C LEU A 32 4.69 -18.93 4.12
N ARG A 33 3.89 -19.77 3.44
CA ARG A 33 3.86 -21.22 3.67
C ARG A 33 5.21 -21.91 3.49
N ARG A 34 6.01 -21.42 2.54
CA ARG A 34 7.32 -21.99 2.26
C ARG A 34 8.38 -21.58 3.28
N LEU A 35 8.20 -20.41 3.92
CA LEU A 35 9.17 -19.84 4.85
C LEU A 35 8.83 -20.10 6.32
N ILE A 36 7.54 -20.21 6.66
CA ILE A 36 7.03 -20.26 8.03
C ILE A 36 6.18 -21.53 8.21
N ALA A 37 6.33 -22.20 9.35
CA ALA A 37 5.55 -23.38 9.71
C ALA A 37 4.02 -23.15 9.65
N ASP A 38 3.28 -24.23 9.44
CA ASP A 38 1.88 -24.22 8.98
C ASP A 38 0.89 -23.47 9.89
N ASP A 39 1.14 -23.31 11.19
CA ASP A 39 0.20 -22.60 12.07
C ASP A 39 0.36 -21.07 12.03
N ILE A 40 1.59 -20.60 11.78
CA ILE A 40 1.94 -19.18 11.96
C ILE A 40 1.79 -18.40 10.65
N HIS A 41 1.94 -19.04 9.48
CA HIS A 41 1.86 -18.36 8.18
C HIS A 41 0.51 -17.65 7.96
N MET A 42 -0.60 -18.22 8.45
CA MET A 42 -1.94 -17.62 8.33
C MET A 42 -2.08 -16.32 9.14
N ALA A 43 -1.41 -16.21 10.29
CA ALA A 43 -1.36 -14.98 11.06
C ALA A 43 -0.59 -13.89 10.31
N TRP A 44 0.57 -14.23 9.73
CA TRP A 44 1.35 -13.30 8.90
C TRP A 44 0.62 -12.87 7.63
N LEU A 45 -0.13 -13.77 6.99
CA LEU A 45 -0.94 -13.41 5.82
C LEU A 45 -2.01 -12.39 6.19
N ARG A 46 -2.69 -12.55 7.34
CA ARG A 46 -3.67 -11.58 7.84
C ARG A 46 -3.01 -10.24 8.15
N TYR A 47 -1.84 -10.26 8.79
CA TYR A 47 -1.07 -9.04 9.04
C TYR A 47 -0.65 -8.34 7.74
N MET A 48 -0.20 -9.08 6.72
CA MET A 48 0.21 -8.51 5.45
C MET A 48 -0.97 -7.84 4.72
N LYS A 49 -2.16 -8.46 4.73
CA LYS A 49 -3.38 -7.84 4.19
C LYS A 49 -3.70 -6.54 4.91
N PHE A 50 -3.64 -6.55 6.24
CA PHE A 50 -3.84 -5.36 7.06
C PHE A 50 -2.82 -4.26 6.71
N ALA A 51 -1.55 -4.62 6.59
CA ALA A 51 -0.48 -3.67 6.24
C ALA A 51 -0.71 -3.04 4.84
N ILE A 52 -1.13 -3.83 3.84
CA ILE A 52 -1.48 -3.30 2.51
C ILE A 52 -2.63 -2.30 2.61
N TYR A 53 -3.69 -2.59 3.36
CA TYR A 53 -4.79 -1.65 3.55
C TYR A 53 -4.34 -0.37 4.23
N VAL A 54 -3.63 -0.47 5.36
CA VAL A 54 -3.20 0.71 6.12
C VAL A 54 -2.24 1.55 5.29
N VAL A 55 -1.20 0.95 4.71
CA VAL A 55 -0.18 1.69 3.96
C VAL A 55 -0.75 2.25 2.66
N GLY A 56 -1.53 1.47 1.91
CA GLY A 56 -2.12 1.91 0.65
C GLY A 56 -3.18 3.01 0.83
N VAL A 57 -4.03 2.93 1.85
CA VAL A 57 -5.01 3.99 2.13
C VAL A 57 -4.31 5.23 2.69
N SER A 58 -3.35 5.07 3.59
CA SER A 58 -2.60 6.21 4.15
C SER A 58 -1.77 6.94 3.10
N SER A 59 -1.26 6.24 2.09
CA SER A 59 -0.51 6.88 1.01
C SER A 59 -1.42 7.61 0.02
N GLY A 60 -2.60 7.06 -0.31
CA GLY A 60 -3.51 7.67 -1.28
C GLY A 60 -4.44 8.76 -0.74
N VAL A 61 -4.74 8.74 0.57
CA VAL A 61 -5.58 9.77 1.22
C VAL A 61 -4.69 10.79 1.89
N ARG A 62 -4.19 11.76 1.12
CA ARG A 62 -3.23 12.76 1.62
C ARG A 62 -3.92 13.94 2.30
N ILE A 63 -4.30 13.75 3.56
CA ILE A 63 -4.99 14.76 4.38
C ILE A 63 -4.22 16.10 4.42
N HIS A 64 -2.89 16.07 4.49
CA HIS A 64 -2.08 17.29 4.51
C HIS A 64 -2.11 18.09 3.21
N GLU A 65 -2.32 17.43 2.06
CA GLU A 65 -2.58 18.15 0.82
C GLU A 65 -4.02 18.63 0.73
N LEU A 66 -4.96 17.94 1.35
CA LEU A 66 -6.36 18.36 1.39
C LEU A 66 -6.54 19.65 2.22
N GLU A 67 -5.68 19.91 3.20
CA GLU A 67 -5.64 21.15 3.99
C GLU A 67 -5.47 22.42 3.13
N LYS A 68 -4.83 22.31 1.94
CA LYS A 68 -4.62 23.43 1.00
C LYS A 68 -5.92 23.99 0.40
N TYR A 69 -7.03 23.25 0.54
CA TYR A 69 -8.37 23.68 0.10
C TYR A 69 -9.20 24.32 1.21
N ILE A 70 -8.74 24.26 2.47
CA ILE A 70 -9.42 24.82 3.64
C ILE A 70 -8.65 26.01 4.20
N THR A 71 -7.32 25.99 4.13
CA THR A 71 -6.45 27.04 4.70
C THR A 71 -5.60 27.67 3.59
N PRO A 72 -5.58 29.00 3.43
CA PRO A 72 -4.67 29.65 2.49
C PRO A 72 -3.22 29.39 2.91
N ASN A 73 -2.37 29.14 1.92
CA ASN A 73 -0.97 28.80 2.12
C ASN A 73 -0.27 29.95 2.87
N ARG A 74 0.10 29.74 4.14
CA ARG A 74 0.67 30.79 5.03
C ARG A 74 1.95 31.44 4.50
N TRP A 75 2.57 30.86 3.48
CA TRP A 75 3.85 31.27 2.90
C TRP A 75 3.74 32.12 1.62
N GLN A 76 2.53 32.33 1.07
CA GLN A 76 2.31 33.17 -0.11
C GLN A 76 1.48 34.40 0.25
N LYS A 77 2.04 35.61 0.01
CA LYS A 77 1.39 36.89 0.29
C LYS A 77 0.08 37.11 -0.48
N ASP A 78 -0.13 36.35 -1.57
CA ASP A 78 -1.36 36.34 -2.39
C ASP A 78 -1.96 34.92 -2.50
N ALA A 79 -1.98 34.17 -1.39
CA ALA A 79 -2.56 32.84 -1.37
C ALA A 79 -4.10 32.90 -1.46
N GLN A 80 -4.63 32.94 -2.68
CA GLN A 80 -6.06 32.69 -2.90
C GLN A 80 -6.37 31.22 -2.62
N VAL A 81 -7.49 30.97 -1.96
CA VAL A 81 -8.03 29.60 -1.78
C VAL A 81 -8.15 28.99 -3.17
N VAL A 82 -7.43 27.89 -3.40
CA VAL A 82 -7.48 27.21 -4.69
C VAL A 82 -8.90 26.72 -4.91
N ALA A 83 -9.60 27.32 -5.87
CA ALA A 83 -10.95 26.90 -6.21
C ALA A 83 -10.94 25.41 -6.62
N LEU A 84 -11.79 24.61 -6.00
CA LEU A 84 -12.08 23.26 -6.46
C LEU A 84 -12.86 23.36 -7.78
N THR A 85 -12.13 23.37 -8.90
CA THR A 85 -12.69 23.19 -10.23
C THR A 85 -12.78 21.70 -10.57
N THR A 86 -13.66 21.35 -11.52
CA THR A 86 -13.87 19.97 -11.98
C THR A 86 -12.57 19.29 -12.43
N ASP A 87 -11.68 20.03 -13.10
CA ASP A 87 -10.39 19.50 -13.57
C ASP A 87 -9.46 19.08 -12.42
N ARG A 88 -9.47 19.83 -11.30
CA ARG A 88 -8.68 19.47 -10.11
C ARG A 88 -9.23 18.25 -9.39
N TRP A 89 -10.55 18.02 -9.46
CA TRP A 89 -11.17 16.83 -8.87
C TRP A 89 -10.67 15.55 -9.54
N ILE A 90 -10.56 15.56 -10.88
CA ILE A 90 -10.04 14.43 -11.66
C ILE A 90 -8.57 14.15 -11.33
N LEU A 91 -7.74 15.19 -11.23
CA LEU A 91 -6.32 15.04 -10.87
C LEU A 91 -6.14 14.45 -9.47
N GLU A 92 -7.00 14.81 -8.52
CA GLU A 92 -6.94 14.26 -7.16
C GLU A 92 -7.30 12.78 -7.16
N LEU A 93 -8.34 12.37 -7.89
CA LEU A 93 -8.66 10.94 -8.04
C LEU A 93 -7.52 10.14 -8.66
N TYR A 94 -6.94 10.65 -9.75
CA TYR A 94 -5.80 10.01 -10.40
C TYR A 94 -4.61 9.89 -9.44
N ARG A 95 -4.31 10.96 -8.70
CA ARG A 95 -3.25 10.97 -7.69
C ARG A 95 -3.50 9.95 -6.59
N THR A 96 -4.72 9.89 -6.03
CA THR A 96 -5.09 8.89 -5.02
C THR A 96 -4.85 7.46 -5.51
N VAL A 97 -5.23 7.15 -6.76
CA VAL A 97 -4.98 5.81 -7.34
C VAL A 97 -3.48 5.51 -7.39
N ILE A 98 -2.69 6.41 -7.98
CA ILE A 98 -1.25 6.21 -8.17
C ILE A 98 -0.52 6.12 -6.83
N GLU A 99 -0.85 6.98 -5.86
CA GLU A 99 -0.21 6.99 -4.55
C GLU A 99 -0.60 5.76 -3.71
N THR A 100 -1.84 5.27 -3.78
CA THR A 100 -2.24 4.01 -3.15
C THR A 100 -1.48 2.83 -3.75
N LEU A 101 -1.37 2.78 -5.09
CA LEU A 101 -0.59 1.75 -5.78
C LEU A 101 0.89 1.83 -5.40
N GLN A 102 1.48 3.01 -5.38
CA GLN A 102 2.89 3.22 -5.03
C GLN A 102 3.20 2.82 -3.59
N GLY A 103 2.35 3.21 -2.63
CA GLY A 103 2.52 2.82 -1.23
C GLY A 103 2.45 1.30 -1.05
N SER A 104 1.47 0.67 -1.69
CA SER A 104 1.34 -0.80 -1.67
C SER A 104 2.51 -1.48 -2.37
N ALA A 105 2.99 -0.93 -3.49
CA ALA A 105 4.12 -1.47 -4.25
C ALA A 105 5.42 -1.42 -3.45
N TRP A 106 5.70 -0.33 -2.74
CA TRP A 106 6.87 -0.24 -1.87
C TRP A 106 6.84 -1.26 -0.73
N LEU A 107 5.69 -1.39 -0.06
CA LEU A 107 5.50 -2.39 0.99
C LEU A 107 5.76 -3.81 0.46
N LEU A 108 5.13 -4.16 -0.67
CA LEU A 108 5.28 -5.46 -1.29
C LEU A 108 6.71 -5.70 -1.77
N LEU A 109 7.37 -4.70 -2.38
CA LEU A 109 8.74 -4.80 -2.85
C LEU A 109 9.69 -5.16 -1.69
N VAL A 110 9.61 -4.43 -0.58
CA VAL A 110 10.42 -4.70 0.62
C VAL A 110 10.14 -6.11 1.15
N PHE A 111 8.86 -6.49 1.24
CA PHE A 111 8.48 -7.84 1.67
C PHE A 111 9.06 -8.93 0.76
N PHE A 112 8.92 -8.80 -0.56
CA PHE A 112 9.43 -9.78 -1.53
C PHE A 112 10.95 -9.88 -1.50
N VAL A 113 11.68 -8.78 -1.34
CA VAL A 113 13.14 -8.79 -1.23
C VAL A 113 13.57 -9.56 0.03
N ILE A 114 12.96 -9.27 1.18
CA ILE A 114 13.26 -9.98 2.44
C ILE A 114 12.92 -11.47 2.31
N ALA A 115 11.76 -11.79 1.73
CA ALA A 115 11.33 -13.16 1.53
C ALA A 115 12.26 -13.93 0.57
N LEU A 116 12.76 -13.29 -0.49
CA LEU A 116 13.70 -13.90 -1.44
C LEU A 116 15.02 -14.25 -0.75
N ILE A 117 15.55 -13.35 0.07
CA ILE A 117 16.76 -13.60 0.86
C ILE A 117 16.55 -14.80 1.78
N ALA A 118 15.45 -14.81 2.53
CA ALA A 118 15.12 -15.89 3.45
C ALA A 118 14.94 -17.22 2.72
N TYR A 119 14.31 -17.21 1.54
CA TYR A 119 14.16 -18.37 0.68
C TYR A 119 15.52 -18.95 0.23
N VAL A 120 16.44 -18.10 -0.23
CA VAL A 120 17.78 -18.53 -0.66
C VAL A 120 18.53 -19.18 0.51
N ILE A 121 18.45 -18.59 1.70
CA ILE A 121 19.09 -19.13 2.91
C ILE A 121 18.56 -20.54 3.21
N VAL A 122 17.23 -20.70 3.31
CA VAL A 122 16.61 -22.01 3.58
C VAL A 122 17.00 -23.04 2.52
N ARG A 123 16.98 -22.64 1.24
CA ARG A 123 17.32 -23.53 0.13
C ARG A 123 18.76 -24.04 0.19
N VAL A 124 19.71 -23.19 0.57
CA VAL A 124 21.13 -23.59 0.73
C VAL A 124 21.29 -24.61 1.86
N PHE A 125 20.58 -24.43 2.98
CA PHE A 125 20.63 -25.39 4.09
C PHE A 125 19.99 -26.74 3.74
N GLU A 126 18.89 -26.75 2.99
CA GLU A 126 18.26 -27.99 2.49
C GLU A 126 19.21 -28.80 1.60
N LEU A 127 19.95 -28.12 0.71
CA LEU A 127 20.90 -28.78 -0.19
C LEU A 127 22.07 -29.40 0.57
N ARG A 128 22.67 -28.67 1.52
CA ARG A 128 23.76 -29.18 2.36
C ARG A 128 23.34 -30.39 3.20
N LYS A 129 22.12 -30.40 3.73
CA LYS A 129 21.59 -31.52 4.52
C LYS A 129 21.44 -32.79 3.67
N LYS A 130 21.11 -32.67 2.38
CA LYS A 130 21.01 -33.80 1.44
C LYS A 130 22.36 -34.37 1.03
N GLU A 131 23.42 -33.56 0.99
CA GLU A 131 24.78 -34.04 0.70
C GLU A 131 25.43 -34.75 1.90
N SER A 132 24.96 -34.47 3.12
CA SER A 132 25.51 -35.04 4.37
C SER A 132 24.75 -36.28 4.88
N ALA A 133 23.70 -36.72 4.19
CA ALA A 133 22.85 -37.86 4.53
C ALA A 133 22.97 -38.96 3.45
#